data_AF-A0A5C7PVR7-F1
#
_entry.id   AF-A0A5C7PVR7-F1
#
_cell.length_a   1.000
_cell.length_b   1.000
_cell.length_c   1.000
_cell.angle_alpha   90.00
_cell.angle_beta   90.00
_cell.angle_gamma   90.00
#
_symmetry.space_group_name_H-M   'P 1'
#
loop_
_entity.id
_entity.type
_entity.pdbx_description
1 polymer ?
#
loop_
_entity_poly.entity_id
_entity_poly.type
_entity_poly.pdbx_seq_one_letter_code
_entity_poly.pdbx_strand_id
1 'polypeptide(L)' 'MSLRQAINKKCKDCIYDPKSGLGTWRQQVDGCTAVRCPLYPVRPRSDSPRESARDSADRR' A
#
# COMPACT_ATOMS: atom_id res chain seq x y z
N MET A 1 22.14 0.49 -2.58
CA MET A 1 20.79 1.10 -2.68
C MET A 1 20.16 0.65 -3.99
N SER A 2 18.95 0.08 -3.95
CA SER A 2 18.20 -0.31 -5.16
C SER A 2 17.11 0.71 -5.52
N LEU A 3 16.66 0.70 -6.78
CA LEU A 3 15.54 1.53 -7.23
C LEU A 3 14.27 1.30 -6.37
N ARG A 4 13.99 0.03 -6.04
CA ARG A 4 12.87 -0.33 -5.17
C ARG A 4 12.98 0.30 -3.78
N GLN A 5 14.17 0.30 -3.18
CA GLN A 5 14.40 0.94 -1.87
C GLN A 5 14.18 2.46 -1.95
N ALA A 6 14.62 3.11 -3.03
CA ALA A 6 14.42 4.54 -3.24
C ALA A 6 12.92 4.90 -3.37
N ILE A 7 12.17 4.14 -4.17
CA ILE A 7 10.71 4.33 -4.32
C ILE A 7 9.99 4.14 -2.98
N ASN A 8 10.32 3.08 -2.23
CA ASN A 8 9.72 2.80 -0.94
C ASN A 8 9.99 3.94 0.06
N LYS A 9 11.23 4.44 0.10
CA LYS A 9 11.60 5.59 0.94
C LYS A 9 10.78 6.82 0.55
N LYS A 10 10.66 7.13 -0.74
CA LYS A 10 9.88 8.28 -1.22
C LYS A 10 8.39 8.18 -0.90
N CYS A 11 7.78 7.00 -1.09
CA CYS A 11 6.36 6.82 -0.79
C CYS A 11 6.08 6.94 0.71
N LYS A 12 6.94 6.35 1.56
CA LYS A 12 6.85 6.49 3.01
C LYS A 12 6.96 7.96 3.42
N ASP A 13 7.99 8.66 2.96
CA ASP A 13 8.23 10.08 3.25
C ASP A 13 7.06 10.99 2.79
N CYS A 14 6.37 10.62 1.71
CA CYS A 14 5.33 11.45 1.10
C CYS A 14 4.00 11.49 1.87
N ILE A 15 3.55 10.35 2.41
CA ILE A 15 2.18 10.23 2.96
C ILE A 15 2.12 9.56 4.33
N TYR A 16 3.18 8.89 4.78
CA TYR A 16 3.12 8.18 6.05
C TYR A 16 3.01 9.15 7.22
N ASP A 17 1.87 9.14 7.88
CA ASP A 17 1.67 9.78 9.17
C ASP A 17 1.60 8.71 10.27
N PRO A 18 2.62 8.62 11.16
CA PRO A 18 2.63 7.68 12.27
C PRO A 18 1.55 7.95 13.33
N LYS A 19 0.91 9.11 13.34
CA LYS A 19 -0.13 9.50 14.33
C LYS A 19 -1.56 9.42 13.79
N SER A 20 -1.74 9.12 12.51
CA SER A 20 -3.05 9.10 11.85
C SER A 20 -3.99 7.98 12.32
N GLY A 21 -3.45 6.91 12.91
CA GLY A 21 -4.21 5.69 13.20
C GLY A 21 -4.56 4.85 11.96
N LEU A 22 -4.13 5.24 10.75
CA LEU A 22 -4.42 4.57 9.47
C LEU A 22 -3.53 3.34 9.19
N GLY A 23 -3.02 2.71 10.24
CA GLY A 23 -2.16 1.53 10.15
C GLY A 23 -0.73 1.82 9.72
N THR A 24 -0.07 0.80 9.18
CA THR A 24 1.34 0.83 8.76
C THR A 24 1.58 1.74 7.58
N TRP A 25 2.84 2.16 7.38
CA TRP A 25 3.21 3.01 6.25
C TRP A 25 2.85 2.41 4.88
N ARG A 26 2.89 1.06 4.73
CA ARG A 26 2.48 0.41 3.48
C ARG A 26 0.98 0.51 3.27
N GLN A 27 0.16 0.31 4.30
CA GLN A 27 -1.30 0.47 4.22
C GLN A 27 -1.68 1.91 3.84
N GLN A 28 -1.00 2.90 4.40
CA GLN A 28 -1.23 4.31 4.05
C GLN A 28 -0.81 4.65 2.61
N VAL A 29 0.33 4.12 2.15
CA VAL A 29 0.75 4.25 0.74
C VAL A 29 -0.23 3.55 -0.20
N ASP A 30 -0.75 2.39 0.21
CA ASP A 30 -1.73 1.61 -0.53
C ASP A 30 -3.06 2.36 -0.70
N GLY A 31 -3.48 3.09 0.35
CA GLY A 31 -4.65 3.97 0.35
C GLY A 31 -4.43 5.34 -0.30
N CYS A 32 -3.24 5.65 -0.83
CA CYS A 32 -2.96 6.96 -1.42
C CYS A 32 -3.73 7.17 -2.73
N THR A 33 -4.65 8.15 -2.74
CA THR A 33 -5.55 8.47 -3.86
C THR A 33 -4.95 9.36 -4.95
N ALA A 34 -3.67 9.74 -4.84
CA ALA A 34 -2.97 10.55 -5.83
C ALA A 34 -2.65 9.74 -7.10
N VAL A 35 -3.67 9.44 -7.91
CA VAL A 35 -3.60 8.61 -9.13
C VAL A 35 -2.71 9.19 -10.23
N ARG A 36 -2.53 10.53 -10.26
CA ARG A 36 -1.63 11.23 -11.20
C ARG A 36 -0.15 11.22 -10.78
N CYS A 37 0.17 10.63 -9.63
CA CYS A 37 1.55 10.52 -9.18
C CYS A 37 2.35 9.61 -10.13
N PRO A 38 3.53 10.01 -10.61
CA PRO A 38 4.36 9.16 -11.49
C PRO A 38 4.76 7.82 -10.87
N LEU A 39 4.76 7.72 -9.53
CA LEU A 39 5.08 6.48 -8.83
C LEU A 39 3.84 5.59 -8.60
N TYR A 40 2.62 6.06 -8.87
CA TYR A 40 1.37 5.31 -8.62
C TYR A 40 1.42 3.84 -9.08
N PRO A 41 1.87 3.53 -10.32
CA PRO A 41 1.89 2.15 -10.82
C PRO A 41 2.92 1.24 -10.12
N VAL A 42 3.90 1.82 -9.42
CA VAL A 42 5.05 1.11 -8.86
C VAL A 42 5.16 1.26 -7.34
N ARG A 43 4.11 1.79 -6.68
CA ARG A 43 4.09 1.96 -5.23
C ARG A 43 4.23 0.61 -4.49
N PRO A 44 4.82 0.61 -3.29
CA PRO A 44 4.73 -0.55 -2.42
C PRO A 44 3.27 -0.76 -2.01
N ARG A 45 2.71 -1.90 -2.39
CA ARG A 45 1.39 -2.36 -1.95
C ARG A 45 1.54 -3.07 -0.60
N SER A 46 0.45 -3.14 0.16
CA SER A 46 0.40 -4.03 1.31
C SER A 46 0.20 -5.46 0.79
N ASP A 47 1.17 -6.34 1.03
CA ASP A 47 0.97 -7.78 0.77
C ASP A 47 -0.02 -8.27 1.83
N SER A 48 -1.30 -8.31 1.49
CA SER A 48 -2.30 -8.99 2.31
C SER A 48 -2.27 -10.48 1.97
N PRO A 49 -2.17 -11.40 2.95
CA PRO A 49 -2.41 -12.80 2.68
C PRO A 49 -3.90 -13.00 2.38
N ARG A 50 -4.21 -13.39 1.14
CA ARG A 50 -5.41 -14.14 0.71
C ARG A 50 -6.78 -13.61 1.20
N GLU A 51 -7.35 -12.69 0.43
CA GLU A 51 -8.82 -12.51 0.33
C GLU A 51 -9.39 -13.25 -0.89
N SER A 52 -8.79 -14.38 -1.29
CA SER A 52 -9.34 -15.31 -2.30
C SER A 52 -9.96 -16.57 -1.70
N ALA A 53 -10.12 -16.61 -0.36
CA ALA A 53 -10.63 -17.78 0.38
C ALA A 53 -11.98 -17.54 1.07
N ARG A 54 -12.49 -16.30 1.10
CA ARG A 54 -13.79 -15.97 1.72
C ARG A 54 -14.98 -16.02 0.76
N ASP A 55 -14.74 -16.08 -0.55
CA ASP A 55 -15.79 -16.08 -1.58
C ASP A 55 -16.22 -17.50 -2.02
N SER A 56 -16.05 -18.51 -1.15
CA SER A 56 -16.47 -19.91 -1.45
C SER A 56 -17.24 -20.59 -0.32
N ALA A 57 -17.58 -19.88 0.76
CA ALA A 57 -18.34 -20.43 1.88
C ALA A 57 -19.82 -19.99 1.93
N ASP A 58 -20.24 -19.05 1.08
CA ASP A 58 -21.60 -18.48 1.06
C ASP A 58 -22.31 -18.75 -0.28
N ARG A 59 -22.35 -20.04 -0.65
CA ARG A 59 -23.28 -20.60 -1.65
C ARG A 59 -23.70 -21.99 -1.15
N ARG A 60 -24.60 -22.02 -0.18
CA ARG A 60 -25.37 -23.22 0.19
C ARG A 60 -26.83 -22.84 0.39
#